data_AF-A0AA37T0I4-F1
#
_entry.id   AF-A0AA37T0I4-F1
#
_cell.length_a   1.000
_cell.length_b   1.000
_cell.length_c   1.000
_cell.angle_alpha   90.00
_cell.angle_beta   90.00
_cell.angle_gamma   90.00
#
_symmetry.space_group_name_H-M   'P 1'
#
loop_
_entity.id
_entity.type
_entity.pdbx_description
1 polymer ?
#
loop_
_entity_poly.entity_id
_entity_poly.type
_entity_poly.pdbx_seq_one_letter_code
_entity_poly.pdbx_strand_id
1 'polypeptide(L)'
;MTNNSDALPSVEDNNELAALWQQQPALNVNVEEIVNLAKSQRRKQRFYISIDLLSILPWLVILSVGIELSTLLKIFFLVCASVATTISVYFIKLRWHSAFGQFNNTTEYINACLQQLRNNARIANLSMHLGWIAASGGIAVVLMQLYFGEDEVIGAAVRICIFIIWFSLWGIWAYKREKRFLNEVKALEAKVTN
;
A
#
# COMPACT_ATOMS: atom_id res chain seq x y z
N MET A 1 60.29 12.26 35.74
CA MET A 1 59.40 13.43 35.60
C MET A 1 59.06 13.54 34.13
N THR A 2 57.91 12.99 33.73
CA THR A 2 57.41 13.00 32.35
C THR A 2 56.65 14.30 32.13
N ASN A 3 57.21 15.22 31.34
CA ASN A 3 56.54 16.45 30.93
C ASN A 3 55.39 16.09 29.98
N ASN A 4 54.15 16.13 30.48
CA ASN A 4 52.96 16.24 29.64
C ASN A 4 52.89 17.69 29.14
N SER A 5 53.30 17.91 27.89
CA SER A 5 53.00 19.14 27.19
C SER A 5 51.58 19.05 26.62
N ASP A 6 50.59 19.44 27.42
CA ASP A 6 49.29 19.88 26.89
C ASP A 6 49.50 21.23 26.21
N ALA A 7 50.16 21.23 25.05
CA ALA A 7 50.32 22.40 24.22
C ALA A 7 48.96 22.71 23.57
N LEU A 8 48.43 23.90 23.83
CA LEU A 8 47.25 24.40 23.14
C LEU A 8 47.52 24.38 21.62
N PRO A 9 46.56 23.91 20.80
CA PRO A 9 46.74 23.82 19.36
C PRO A 9 47.12 25.20 18.80
N SER A 10 48.08 25.20 17.89
CA SER A 10 48.60 26.43 17.28
C SER A 10 47.51 27.11 16.44
N VAL A 11 47.66 28.42 16.18
CA VAL A 11 46.71 29.17 15.32
C VAL A 11 46.64 28.56 13.91
N GLU A 12 47.73 27.95 13.44
CA GLU A 12 47.79 27.22 12.17
C GLU A 12 46.93 25.95 12.17
N ASP A 13 46.98 25.13 13.24
CA ASP A 13 46.15 23.92 13.36
C ASP A 13 44.65 24.25 13.32
N ASN A 14 44.26 25.37 13.95
CA ASN A 14 42.87 25.83 13.95
C ASN A 14 42.42 26.33 12.56
N ASN A 15 43.30 26.96 11.80
CA ASN A 15 43.02 27.40 10.43
C ASN A 15 42.92 26.21 9.47
N GLU A 16 43.73 25.18 9.66
CA GLU A 16 43.70 23.96 8.84
C GLU A 16 42.42 23.15 9.09
N LEU A 17 42.01 23.01 10.37
CA LEU A 17 40.71 22.41 10.72
C LEU A 17 39.54 23.24 10.16
N ALA A 18 39.60 24.57 10.27
CA ALA A 18 38.56 25.45 9.73
C ALA A 18 38.47 25.34 8.19
N ALA A 19 39.61 25.20 7.51
CA ALA A 19 39.65 24.96 6.06
C ALA A 19 39.04 23.60 5.68
N LEU A 20 39.31 22.54 6.44
CA LEU A 20 38.69 21.22 6.24
C LEU A 20 37.17 21.26 6.49
N TRP A 21 36.71 22.04 7.47
CA TRP A 21 35.27 22.28 7.71
C TRP A 21 34.60 23.04 6.56
N GLN A 22 35.26 24.02 5.95
CA GLN A 22 34.75 24.76 4.79
C GLN A 22 34.77 23.95 3.50
N GLN A 23 35.67 22.97 3.38
CA GLN A 23 35.74 22.06 2.23
C GLN A 23 34.70 20.95 2.28
N GLN A 24 33.94 20.80 3.37
CA GLN A 24 32.82 19.86 3.37
C GLN A 24 31.80 20.30 2.32
N PRO A 25 31.46 19.43 1.35
CA PRO A 25 30.43 19.76 0.38
C PRO A 25 29.14 20.02 1.15
N ALA A 26 28.65 21.26 1.10
CA ALA A 26 27.35 21.60 1.67
C ALA A 26 26.32 20.75 0.93
N LEU A 27 25.84 19.70 1.59
CA LEU A 27 24.77 18.87 1.06
C LEU A 27 23.58 19.80 0.91
N ASN A 28 23.32 20.26 -0.31
CA ASN A 28 22.27 21.21 -0.62
C ASN A 28 20.94 20.43 -0.63
N VAL A 29 20.55 19.97 0.56
CA VAL A 29 19.33 19.22 0.78
C VAL A 29 18.20 20.20 0.62
N ASN A 30 17.45 20.07 -0.47
CA ASN A 30 16.25 20.86 -0.68
C ASN A 30 15.16 20.42 0.33
N VAL A 31 15.12 21.10 1.47
CA VAL A 31 14.16 20.84 2.55
C VAL A 31 12.72 20.99 2.08
N GLU A 32 12.46 21.94 1.18
CA GLU A 32 11.13 22.20 0.62
C GLU A 32 10.64 21.01 -0.22
N GLU A 33 11.52 20.42 -1.03
CA GLU A 33 11.22 19.21 -1.81
C GLU A 33 10.85 18.02 -0.90
N ILE A 34 11.61 17.80 0.18
CA ILE A 34 11.35 16.73 1.14
C ILE A 34 9.99 16.93 1.84
N VAL A 35 9.70 18.15 2.27
CA VAL A 35 8.42 18.50 2.91
C VAL A 35 7.25 18.29 1.95
N ASN A 36 7.40 18.70 0.69
CA ASN A 36 6.36 18.53 -0.33
C ASN A 36 6.14 17.05 -0.67
N LEU A 37 7.20 16.25 -0.75
CA LEU A 37 7.12 14.80 -0.93
C LEU A 37 6.37 14.14 0.24
N ALA A 38 6.69 14.52 1.48
CA ALA A 38 6.04 14.00 2.69
C ALA A 38 4.54 14.35 2.73
N LYS A 39 4.18 15.60 2.42
CA LYS A 39 2.78 16.03 2.30
C LYS A 39 2.04 15.24 1.22
N SER A 40 2.66 15.05 0.06
CA SER A 40 2.10 14.25 -1.05
C SER A 40 1.85 12.80 -0.64
N GLN A 41 2.80 12.17 0.03
CA GLN A 41 2.66 10.79 0.54
C GLN A 41 1.49 10.67 1.53
N ARG A 42 1.39 11.58 2.50
CA ARG A 42 0.26 11.62 3.44
C ARG A 42 -1.08 11.78 2.73
N ARG A 43 -1.16 12.69 1.75
CA ARG A 43 -2.39 12.89 0.95
C ARG A 43 -2.78 11.62 0.20
N LYS A 44 -1.82 10.91 -0.40
CA LYS A 44 -2.06 9.62 -1.07
C LYS A 44 -2.60 8.57 -0.10
N GLN A 45 -2.04 8.46 1.10
CA GLN A 45 -2.53 7.47 2.08
C GLN A 45 -3.94 7.79 2.56
N ARG A 46 -4.25 9.05 2.85
CA ARG A 46 -5.62 9.48 3.21
C ARG A 46 -6.61 9.25 2.08
N PHE A 47 -6.20 9.48 0.84
CA PHE A 47 -7.00 9.17 -0.33
C PHE A 47 -7.29 7.67 -0.45
N TYR A 48 -6.29 6.80 -0.24
CA TYR A 48 -6.52 5.36 -0.23
C TYR A 48 -7.45 4.92 0.89
N ILE A 49 -7.32 5.47 2.09
CA ILE A 49 -8.25 5.21 3.20
C ILE A 49 -9.68 5.63 2.81
N SER A 50 -9.83 6.77 2.12
CA SER A 50 -11.15 7.23 1.65
C SER A 50 -11.74 6.26 0.62
N ILE A 51 -10.93 5.74 -0.29
CA ILE A 51 -11.34 4.70 -1.25
C ILE A 51 -11.72 3.41 -0.51
N ASP A 52 -10.94 2.98 0.49
CA ASP A 52 -11.22 1.76 1.25
C ASP A 52 -12.60 1.86 1.95
N LEU A 53 -12.95 3.03 2.48
CA LEU A 53 -14.27 3.30 3.06
C LEU A 53 -15.37 3.36 2.00
N LEU A 54 -15.10 4.03 0.88
CA LEU A 54 -16.05 4.15 -0.24
C LEU A 54 -16.36 2.79 -0.87
N SER A 55 -15.41 1.84 -0.84
CA SER A 55 -15.55 0.49 -1.39
C SER A 55 -16.66 -0.34 -0.74
N ILE A 56 -17.14 0.08 0.45
CA ILE A 56 -18.23 -0.58 1.17
C ILE A 56 -19.59 -0.16 0.58
N LEU A 57 -19.72 1.05 0.03
CA LEU A 57 -21.00 1.60 -0.42
C LEU A 57 -21.68 0.79 -1.54
N PRO A 58 -20.98 0.30 -2.58
CA PRO A 58 -21.62 -0.51 -3.62
C PRO A 58 -22.36 -1.73 -3.07
N TRP A 59 -21.84 -2.35 -2.01
CA TRP A 59 -22.48 -3.49 -1.36
C TRP A 59 -23.80 -3.10 -0.68
N LEU A 60 -23.83 -1.95 0.00
CA LEU A 60 -25.05 -1.43 0.61
C LEU A 60 -26.10 -1.08 -0.44
N VAL A 61 -25.68 -0.55 -1.59
CA VAL A 61 -26.57 -0.24 -2.71
C VAL A 61 -27.15 -1.53 -3.31
N ILE A 62 -26.32 -2.54 -3.60
CA ILE A 62 -26.79 -3.82 -4.16
C ILE A 62 -27.81 -4.50 -3.24
N LEU A 63 -27.63 -4.38 -1.92
CA LEU A 63 -28.55 -4.97 -0.94
C LEU A 63 -29.84 -4.16 -0.72
N SER A 64 -29.83 -2.86 -1.03
CA SER A 64 -30.97 -1.95 -0.80
C SER A 64 -31.82 -1.73 -2.05
N VAL A 65 -31.21 -1.78 -3.23
CA VAL A 65 -31.95 -1.78 -4.49
C VAL A 65 -32.63 -3.14 -4.59
N GLY A 66 -33.96 -3.15 -4.75
CA GLY A 66 -34.79 -4.35 -4.86
C GLY A 66 -34.56 -5.16 -6.13
N ILE A 67 -33.31 -5.33 -6.55
CA ILE A 67 -32.91 -6.19 -7.66
C ILE A 67 -33.29 -7.61 -7.29
N GLU A 68 -34.02 -8.28 -8.18
CA GLU A 68 -34.36 -9.69 -8.06
C GLU A 68 -33.10 -10.54 -8.28
N LEU A 69 -32.27 -10.61 -7.25
CA LEU A 69 -31.15 -11.55 -7.18
C LEU A 69 -31.63 -12.83 -6.50
N SER A 70 -31.14 -13.98 -7.01
CA SER A 70 -31.33 -15.27 -6.34
C SER A 70 -30.84 -15.22 -4.89
N THR A 71 -31.43 -16.05 -4.04
CA THR A 71 -31.03 -16.16 -2.63
C THR A 71 -29.55 -16.53 -2.48
N LEU A 72 -29.04 -17.43 -3.32
CA LEU A 72 -27.64 -17.85 -3.30
C LEU A 72 -26.69 -16.68 -3.59
N LEU A 73 -27.02 -15.85 -4.59
CA LEU A 73 -26.21 -14.70 -4.97
C LEU A 73 -26.25 -13.59 -3.90
N LYS A 74 -27.39 -13.38 -3.25
CA LYS A 74 -27.52 -12.47 -2.09
C LYS A 74 -26.63 -12.91 -0.94
N ILE A 75 -26.66 -14.20 -0.57
CA ILE A 75 -25.79 -14.75 0.49
C ILE A 75 -24.32 -14.57 0.12
N PHE A 76 -23.94 -14.90 -1.12
CA PHE A 76 -22.57 -14.72 -1.60
C PHE A 76 -22.10 -13.27 -1.47
N PHE A 77 -22.91 -12.30 -1.94
CA PHE A 77 -22.57 -10.89 -1.81
C PHE A 77 -22.49 -10.41 -0.36
N LEU A 78 -23.35 -10.90 0.53
CA LEU A 78 -23.26 -10.61 1.98
C LEU A 78 -21.94 -11.13 2.59
N VAL A 79 -21.52 -12.34 2.22
CA VAL A 79 -20.24 -12.91 2.66
C VAL A 79 -19.08 -12.07 2.10
N CYS A 80 -19.09 -11.74 0.81
CA CYS A 80 -18.06 -10.88 0.21
C CYS A 80 -18.01 -9.50 0.88
N ALA A 81 -19.16 -8.89 1.17
CA ALA A 81 -19.24 -7.57 1.82
C ALA A 81 -18.67 -7.61 3.25
N SER A 82 -18.96 -8.66 4.02
CA SER A 82 -18.43 -8.82 5.38
C SER A 82 -16.92 -9.04 5.39
N VAL A 83 -16.40 -9.89 4.49
CA VAL A 83 -14.96 -10.11 4.31
C VAL A 83 -14.28 -8.82 3.83
N ALA A 84 -14.84 -8.14 2.84
CA ALA A 84 -14.31 -6.88 2.32
C ALA A 84 -14.23 -5.81 3.42
N THR A 85 -15.27 -5.66 4.23
CA THR A 85 -15.29 -4.73 5.37
C THR A 85 -14.17 -5.05 6.35
N THR A 86 -14.02 -6.32 6.73
CA THR A 86 -12.97 -6.77 7.66
C THR A 86 -11.57 -6.49 7.11
N ILE A 87 -11.35 -6.77 5.83
CA ILE A 87 -10.07 -6.52 5.16
C ILE A 87 -9.80 -5.02 4.99
N SER A 88 -10.81 -4.21 4.70
CA SER A 88 -10.67 -2.75 4.61
C SER A 88 -10.22 -2.15 5.95
N VAL A 89 -10.76 -2.62 7.07
CA VAL A 89 -10.28 -2.21 8.41
C VAL A 89 -8.80 -2.57 8.59
N TYR A 90 -8.40 -3.77 8.19
CA TYR A 90 -7.00 -4.19 8.24
C TYR A 90 -6.10 -3.33 7.33
N PHE A 91 -6.52 -3.01 6.11
CA PHE A 91 -5.80 -2.14 5.19
C PHE A 91 -5.65 -0.72 5.71
N ILE A 92 -6.70 -0.16 6.31
CA ILE A 92 -6.66 1.15 6.96
C ILE A 92 -5.63 1.12 8.09
N LYS A 93 -5.62 0.07 8.92
CA LYS A 93 -4.63 -0.10 9.99
C LYS A 93 -3.19 -0.11 9.46
N LEU A 94 -2.94 -0.79 8.34
CA LEU A 94 -1.62 -0.82 7.69
C LEU A 94 -1.18 0.56 7.13
N ARG A 95 -2.14 1.42 6.77
CA ARG A 95 -1.88 2.79 6.26
C ARG A 95 -1.89 3.86 7.35
N TRP A 96 -2.38 3.52 8.55
CA TRP A 96 -2.65 4.47 9.62
C TRP A 96 -1.41 5.28 10.01
N HIS A 97 -0.31 4.59 10.28
CA HIS A 97 0.92 5.22 10.74
C HIS A 97 1.47 6.23 9.72
N SER A 98 1.39 5.93 8.42
CA SER A 98 1.88 6.84 7.39
C SER A 98 0.87 7.93 6.99
N ALA A 99 -0.42 7.74 7.26
CA ALA A 99 -1.46 8.74 7.00
C ALA A 99 -1.56 9.82 8.09
N PHE A 100 -1.31 9.44 9.35
CA PHE A 100 -1.53 10.29 10.54
C PHE A 100 -0.30 10.46 11.42
N GLY A 101 0.79 9.72 11.19
CA GLY A 101 2.02 9.84 11.97
C GLY A 101 2.70 11.20 11.80
N GLN A 102 3.21 11.72 12.91
CA GLN A 102 4.15 12.84 12.96
C GLN A 102 5.57 12.26 13.11
N PHE A 103 6.55 12.84 12.42
CA PHE A 103 7.93 12.36 12.42
C PHE A 103 8.81 13.51 12.87
N ASN A 104 9.61 13.29 13.90
CA ASN A 104 10.41 14.35 14.53
C ASN A 104 11.82 14.40 13.97
N ASN A 105 12.28 13.32 13.33
CA ASN A 105 13.58 13.24 12.68
C ASN A 105 13.50 12.51 11.32
N THR A 106 14.55 12.70 10.52
CA THR A 106 14.66 12.12 9.17
C THR A 106 14.68 10.59 9.19
N THR A 107 15.31 9.99 10.20
CA THR A 107 15.42 8.53 10.36
C THR A 107 14.04 7.88 10.57
N GLU A 108 13.21 8.46 11.44
CA GLU A 108 11.82 8.05 11.66
C GLU A 108 11.01 8.15 10.38
N TYR A 109 11.18 9.23 9.62
CA TYR A 109 10.49 9.42 8.35
C TYR A 109 10.90 8.36 7.31
N ILE A 110 12.20 8.07 7.19
CA ILE A 110 12.71 7.03 6.27
C ILE A 110 12.17 5.65 6.68
N ASN A 111 12.21 5.32 7.97
CA ASN A 111 11.68 4.05 8.49
C ASN A 111 10.18 3.92 8.23
N ALA A 112 9.41 4.99 8.44
CA ALA A 112 7.99 5.00 8.13
C ALA A 112 7.70 4.86 6.63
N CYS A 113 8.54 5.43 5.76
CA CYS A 113 8.45 5.28 4.32
C CYS A 113 8.72 3.83 3.88
N LEU A 114 9.81 3.22 4.37
CA LEU A 114 10.14 1.81 4.13
C LEU A 114 9.00 0.89 4.60
N GLN A 115 8.50 1.13 5.81
CA GLN A 115 7.38 0.36 6.35
C GLN A 115 6.12 0.52 5.48
N GLN A 116 5.83 1.73 4.99
CA GLN A 116 4.68 1.96 4.13
C GLN A 116 4.80 1.23 2.78
N LEU A 117 5.99 1.21 2.18
CA LEU A 117 6.22 0.51 0.93
C LEU A 117 6.04 -1.00 1.11
N ARG A 118 6.58 -1.57 2.19
CA ARG A 118 6.37 -2.99 2.55
C ARG A 118 4.90 -3.29 2.83
N ASN A 119 4.21 -2.42 3.56
CA ASN A 119 2.77 -2.54 3.82
C ASN A 119 1.97 -2.48 2.51
N ASN A 120 2.31 -1.57 1.60
CA ASN A 120 1.66 -1.47 0.30
C ASN A 120 1.88 -2.72 -0.58
N ALA A 121 3.07 -3.32 -0.53
CA ALA A 121 3.34 -4.60 -1.18
C ALA A 121 2.47 -5.72 -0.58
N ARG A 122 2.40 -5.81 0.76
CA ARG A 122 1.53 -6.77 1.46
C ARG A 122 0.05 -6.57 1.10
N ILE A 123 -0.42 -5.33 1.01
CA ILE A 123 -1.81 -5.04 0.62
C ILE A 123 -2.06 -5.48 -0.83
N ALA A 124 -1.13 -5.20 -1.75
CA ALA A 124 -1.25 -5.64 -3.13
C ALA A 124 -1.32 -7.17 -3.23
N ASN A 125 -0.42 -7.88 -2.55
CA ASN A 125 -0.39 -9.33 -2.49
C ASN A 125 -1.71 -9.91 -1.92
N LEU A 126 -2.16 -9.41 -0.76
CA LEU A 126 -3.39 -9.90 -0.14
C LEU A 126 -4.62 -9.61 -1.00
N SER A 127 -4.70 -8.42 -1.61
CA SER A 127 -5.81 -8.06 -2.51
C SER A 127 -5.88 -8.93 -3.77
N MET A 128 -4.73 -9.44 -4.24
CA MET A 128 -4.66 -10.36 -5.36
C MET A 128 -5.26 -11.72 -4.98
N HIS A 129 -4.81 -12.30 -3.86
CA HIS A 129 -5.29 -13.61 -3.41
C HIS A 129 -6.76 -13.60 -3.04
N LEU A 130 -7.22 -12.56 -2.32
CA LEU A 130 -8.63 -12.39 -1.99
C LEU A 130 -9.49 -12.22 -3.24
N GLY A 131 -8.99 -11.51 -4.26
CA GLY A 131 -9.68 -11.39 -5.54
C GLY A 131 -9.91 -12.76 -6.19
N TRP A 132 -8.89 -13.61 -6.24
CA TRP A 132 -9.03 -14.96 -6.79
C TRP A 132 -9.95 -15.88 -5.98
N ILE A 133 -9.95 -15.77 -4.65
CA ILE A 133 -10.88 -16.50 -3.79
C ILE A 133 -12.33 -16.05 -4.04
N ALA A 134 -12.56 -14.74 -4.19
CA ALA A 134 -13.87 -14.21 -4.53
C ALA A 134 -14.31 -14.64 -5.94
N ALA A 135 -13.39 -14.65 -6.91
CA ALA A 135 -13.65 -15.11 -8.28
C ALA A 135 -14.06 -16.58 -8.32
N SER A 136 -13.34 -17.46 -7.62
CA SER A 136 -13.67 -18.89 -7.57
C SER A 136 -15.00 -19.13 -6.88
N GLY A 137 -15.29 -18.40 -5.79
CA GLY A 137 -16.59 -18.44 -5.13
C GLY A 137 -17.73 -17.97 -6.04
N GLY A 138 -17.53 -16.89 -6.79
CA GLY A 138 -18.52 -16.38 -7.74
C GLY A 138 -18.80 -17.36 -8.89
N ILE A 139 -17.76 -18.00 -9.42
CA ILE A 139 -17.91 -19.06 -10.42
C ILE A 139 -18.69 -20.25 -9.84
N ALA A 140 -18.39 -20.68 -8.61
CA ALA A 140 -19.11 -21.76 -7.96
C ALA A 140 -20.61 -21.45 -7.80
N VAL A 141 -20.97 -20.21 -7.44
CA VAL A 141 -22.36 -19.76 -7.34
C VAL A 141 -23.07 -19.84 -8.70
N VAL A 142 -22.44 -19.35 -9.78
CA VAL A 142 -23.01 -19.43 -11.13
C VAL A 142 -23.21 -20.88 -11.57
N LEU A 143 -22.23 -21.76 -11.30
CA LEU A 143 -22.34 -23.19 -11.61
C LEU A 143 -23.46 -23.88 -10.81
N MET A 144 -23.67 -23.50 -9.54
CA MET A 144 -24.78 -24.00 -8.74
C MET A 144 -26.13 -23.57 -9.31
N GLN A 145 -26.28 -22.30 -9.71
CA GLN A 145 -27.51 -21.82 -10.33
C GLN A 145 -27.83 -22.58 -11.62
N LEU A 146 -26.81 -22.84 -12.44
CA LEU A 146 -26.95 -23.66 -13.64
C LEU A 146 -27.39 -25.10 -13.31
N TYR A 147 -26.80 -25.70 -12.27
CA TYR A 147 -27.14 -27.05 -11.82
C TYR A 147 -28.60 -27.17 -11.34
N PHE A 148 -29.11 -26.14 -10.64
CA PHE A 148 -30.49 -26.09 -10.17
C PHE A 148 -31.50 -25.61 -11.22
N GLY A 149 -31.05 -25.26 -12.44
CA GLY A 149 -31.91 -24.78 -13.52
C GLY A 149 -32.43 -23.35 -13.31
N GLU A 150 -31.82 -22.58 -12.40
CA GLU A 150 -32.14 -21.15 -12.17
C GLU A 150 -31.49 -20.23 -13.22
N ASP A 151 -30.65 -20.79 -14.09
CA ASP A 151 -29.82 -20.03 -15.02
C ASP A 151 -29.60 -20.75 -16.35
N GLU A 152 -29.43 -19.98 -17.42
CA GLU A 152 -29.19 -20.50 -18.77
C GLU A 152 -27.69 -20.71 -19.02
N VAL A 153 -27.34 -21.80 -19.73
CA VAL A 153 -25.94 -22.17 -20.04
C VAL A 153 -25.15 -21.02 -20.66
N ILE A 154 -25.74 -20.33 -21.65
CA ILE A 154 -25.07 -19.24 -22.36
C ILE A 154 -24.84 -18.05 -21.43
N GLY A 155 -25.84 -17.68 -20.62
CA GLY A 155 -25.72 -16.59 -19.64
C GLY A 155 -24.64 -16.88 -18.61
N ALA A 156 -24.62 -18.11 -18.08
CA ALA A 156 -23.63 -18.57 -17.11
C ALA A 156 -22.20 -18.50 -17.70
N ALA A 157 -22.02 -18.99 -18.93
CA ALA A 157 -20.74 -18.94 -19.63
C ALA A 157 -20.24 -17.50 -19.82
N VAL A 158 -21.12 -16.57 -20.23
CA VAL A 158 -20.76 -15.16 -20.40
C VAL A 158 -20.30 -14.54 -19.07
N ARG A 159 -21.03 -14.75 -17.96
CA ARG A 159 -20.65 -14.24 -16.64
C ARG A 159 -19.31 -14.81 -16.15
N ILE A 160 -19.09 -16.11 -16.33
CA ILE A 160 -17.81 -16.76 -15.97
C ILE A 160 -16.66 -16.16 -16.78
N CYS A 161 -16.82 -16.00 -18.09
CA CYS A 161 -15.81 -15.36 -18.94
C CYS A 161 -15.49 -13.94 -18.48
N ILE A 162 -16.51 -13.14 -18.17
CA ILE A 162 -16.33 -11.78 -17.65
C ILE A 162 -15.55 -11.81 -16.33
N PHE A 163 -15.91 -12.69 -15.39
CA PHE A 163 -15.18 -12.82 -14.13
C PHE A 163 -13.72 -13.19 -14.34
N ILE A 164 -13.44 -14.20 -15.18
CA ILE A 164 -12.06 -14.64 -15.45
C ILE A 164 -11.25 -13.49 -16.05
N ILE A 165 -11.78 -12.79 -17.06
CA ILE A 165 -11.08 -11.66 -17.69
C ILE A 165 -10.81 -10.56 -16.68
N TRP A 166 -11.83 -10.14 -15.93
CA TRP A 166 -11.71 -9.07 -14.94
C TRP A 166 -10.69 -9.38 -13.85
N PHE A 167 -10.79 -10.56 -13.22
CA PHE A 167 -9.87 -10.95 -12.15
C PHE A 167 -8.46 -11.28 -12.65
N SER A 168 -8.30 -11.70 -13.91
CA SER A 168 -6.99 -11.83 -14.54
C SER A 168 -6.31 -10.48 -14.69
N LEU A 169 -7.02 -9.48 -15.22
CA LEU A 169 -6.50 -8.10 -15.36
C LEU A 169 -6.15 -7.52 -13.98
N TRP A 170 -7.03 -7.72 -12.99
CA TRP A 170 -6.77 -7.31 -11.61
C TRP A 170 -5.54 -7.99 -11.02
N GLY A 171 -5.41 -9.31 -11.19
CA GLY A 171 -4.28 -10.08 -10.68
C GLY A 171 -2.95 -9.64 -11.27
N ILE A 172 -2.89 -9.40 -12.59
CA ILE A 172 -1.70 -8.89 -13.26
C ILE A 172 -1.33 -7.50 -12.72
N TRP A 173 -2.31 -6.62 -12.55
CA TRP A 173 -2.09 -5.29 -12.00
C TRP A 173 -1.59 -5.35 -10.55
N ALA A 174 -2.21 -6.16 -9.70
CA ALA A 174 -1.84 -6.31 -8.29
C ALA A 174 -0.41 -6.86 -8.14
N TYR A 175 -0.05 -7.85 -8.97
CA TYR A 175 1.30 -8.41 -9.02
C TYR A 175 2.35 -7.39 -9.46
N LYS A 176 2.09 -6.63 -10.54
CA LYS A 176 2.99 -5.55 -10.98
C LYS A 176 3.15 -4.48 -9.90
N ARG A 177 2.06 -4.14 -9.21
CA ARG A 177 2.05 -3.18 -8.12
C ARG A 177 2.87 -3.66 -6.91
N GLU A 178 2.74 -4.93 -6.52
CA GLU A 178 3.55 -5.56 -5.46
C GLU A 178 5.04 -5.47 -5.79
N LYS A 179 5.43 -5.94 -6.99
CA LYS A 179 6.82 -5.91 -7.45
C LYS A 179 7.41 -4.50 -7.47
N ARG A 180 6.64 -3.51 -7.93
CA ARG A 180 7.08 -2.12 -7.94
C ARG A 180 7.44 -1.65 -6.53
N PHE A 181 6.58 -1.90 -5.54
CA PHE A 181 6.84 -1.49 -4.16
C PHE A 181 8.04 -2.23 -3.56
N LEU A 182 8.21 -3.52 -3.81
CA LEU A 182 9.38 -4.26 -3.35
C LEU A 182 10.69 -3.74 -3.97
N ASN A 183 10.66 -3.32 -5.24
CA ASN A 183 11.81 -2.70 -5.89
C ASN A 183 12.12 -1.32 -5.30
N GLU A 184 11.10 -0.52 -4.99
CA GLU A 184 11.26 0.78 -4.31
C GLU A 184 11.87 0.61 -2.90
N VAL A 185 11.47 -0.42 -2.14
CA VAL A 185 12.09 -0.76 -0.85
C VAL A 185 13.58 -1.03 -1.02
N LYS A 186 13.96 -1.94 -1.93
CA LYS A 186 15.36 -2.29 -2.18
C LYS A 186 16.20 -1.07 -2.59
N ALA A 187 15.64 -0.22 -3.45
CA ALA A 187 16.32 0.99 -3.90
C ALA A 187 16.52 2.00 -2.76
N LEU A 188 15.55 2.12 -1.85
CA LEU A 188 15.65 3.02 -0.70
C LEU A 188 16.61 2.48 0.38
N GLU A 189 16.58 1.19 0.68
CA GLU A 189 17.52 0.54 1.61
C GLU A 189 18.97 0.70 1.14
N ALA A 190 19.23 0.52 -0.16
CA ALA A 190 20.55 0.71 -0.74
C ALA A 190 21.07 2.16 -0.60
N LYS A 191 20.19 3.16 -0.58
CA LYS A 191 20.56 4.57 -0.40
C LYS A 191 20.75 4.98 1.06
N VAL A 192 20.22 4.21 2.01
CA VAL A 192 20.32 4.49 3.44
C VAL A 192 21.54 3.80 4.07
N THR A 193 22.02 2.72 3.45
CA THR A 193 23.15 1.93 3.93
C THR A 193 24.50 2.40 3.37
N ASN A 194 24.49 3.18 2.28
CA ASN A 194 25.66 3.83 1.69
C ASN A 194 25.73 5.29 2.11
#